data_AF-A0A0F5JUF6-F1
#
_entry.id   AF-A0A0F5JUF6-F1
#
_cell.length_a   1.000
_cell.length_b   1.000
_cell.length_c   1.000
_cell.angle_alpha   90.00
_cell.angle_beta   90.00
_cell.angle_gamma   90.00
#
_symmetry.space_group_name_H-M   'P 1'
#
loop_
_entity.id
_entity.type
_entity.pdbx_description
1 polymer ?
#
loop_
_entity_poly.entity_id
_entity_poly.type
_entity_poly.pdbx_seq_one_letter_code
_entity_poly.pdbx_strand_id
1 'polypeptide(L)'
;MLLRYFGLQAAGTTVRTEVIAGMTTFLTMAYILFVNPSILSAAGMPATSVFVATCLVASLATLIMGVFANYPVACAPGMGLNAYFAFAVVQGMGYHWQAALGAVFISGCLFLLLTLVGLRGALIAAIPASIRTGITAGIGLFLGIIALKSSGIVVANPATLVGLGDLHQPQVLLAVLGFLVIVALDVMKVRGAILIGILLVTVLSFFVGGNAFHGVVSLPPSIAPTFFKLDIAGALSSGIWHVVLVFFLVELFDATGTLMGVAQRAGLVPRTPTGPGRDVPTDRRMRRALFADSAAIIAGAVLGTSSTTAYVESAAGVQAGGRTGLTALVVAVLFLVALFFAPLASAVPSYATAPALLYVACLMLRDIGELPWHDATETVPGILTVLAMPFTYSIANGIAFGFISYAALKLLTGRARSVAPAVWVIAAIFLLRYGYLGAG
;
A
#
# COMPACT_ATOMS: atom_id res chain seq x y z
N MET A 1 -23.19 -19.34 -17.41
CA MET A 1 -22.00 -18.68 -18.01
C MET A 1 -20.95 -18.30 -16.97
N LEU A 2 -21.28 -17.51 -15.93
CA LEU A 2 -20.33 -17.10 -14.87
C LEU A 2 -19.63 -18.28 -14.13
N LEU A 3 -20.38 -19.34 -13.79
CA LEU A 3 -19.84 -20.56 -13.15
C LEU A 3 -18.70 -21.19 -13.96
N ARG A 4 -18.83 -21.20 -15.29
CA ARG A 4 -17.90 -21.82 -16.24
C ARG A 4 -16.71 -20.90 -16.56
N TYR A 5 -16.94 -19.58 -16.61
CA TYR A 5 -15.88 -18.60 -16.84
C TYR A 5 -14.89 -18.54 -15.67
N PHE A 6 -15.40 -18.43 -14.44
CA PHE A 6 -14.55 -18.36 -13.25
C PHE A 6 -14.05 -19.72 -12.77
N GLY A 7 -14.69 -20.81 -13.20
CA GLY A 7 -14.30 -22.17 -12.83
C GLY A 7 -14.63 -22.51 -11.37
N LEU A 8 -15.79 -22.06 -10.86
CA LEU A 8 -16.14 -22.15 -9.44
C LEU A 8 -16.12 -23.59 -8.90
N GLN A 9 -16.61 -24.56 -9.68
CA GLN A 9 -16.58 -25.98 -9.30
C GLN A 9 -15.15 -26.51 -9.18
N ALA A 10 -14.27 -26.18 -10.13
CA ALA A 10 -12.86 -26.59 -10.09
C ALA A 10 -12.10 -25.91 -8.93
N ALA A 11 -12.53 -24.71 -8.53
CA ALA A 11 -11.99 -23.98 -7.39
C ALA A 11 -12.64 -24.36 -6.04
N GLY A 12 -13.59 -25.30 -6.02
CA GLY A 12 -14.24 -25.77 -4.78
C GLY A 12 -15.09 -24.70 -4.08
N THR A 13 -15.68 -23.76 -4.81
CA THR A 13 -16.43 -22.62 -4.24
C THR A 13 -17.83 -22.47 -4.87
N THR A 14 -18.67 -21.63 -4.26
CA THR A 14 -20.03 -21.31 -4.73
C THR A 14 -20.19 -19.81 -4.94
N VAL A 15 -21.18 -19.40 -5.75
CA VAL A 15 -21.50 -17.97 -5.95
C VAL A 15 -21.78 -17.27 -4.61
N ARG A 16 -22.51 -17.92 -3.70
CA ARG A 16 -22.80 -17.38 -2.36
C ARG A 16 -21.51 -17.14 -1.57
N THR A 17 -20.59 -18.11 -1.59
CA THR A 17 -19.29 -17.99 -0.91
C THR A 17 -18.47 -16.84 -1.47
N GLU A 18 -18.39 -16.71 -2.80
CA GLU A 18 -17.64 -15.63 -3.45
C GLU A 18 -18.24 -14.25 -3.18
N VAL A 19 -19.57 -14.12 -3.12
CA VAL A 19 -20.24 -12.86 -2.76
C VAL A 19 -19.94 -12.47 -1.31
N ILE A 20 -20.05 -13.41 -0.37
CA ILE A 20 -19.72 -13.16 1.04
C ILE A 20 -18.23 -12.82 1.20
N ALA A 21 -17.35 -13.52 0.48
CA ALA A 21 -15.93 -13.24 0.45
C ALA A 21 -15.66 -11.83 -0.08
N GLY A 22 -16.31 -11.42 -1.18
CA GLY A 22 -16.16 -10.09 -1.76
C GLY A 22 -16.65 -8.99 -0.82
N MET A 23 -17.82 -9.17 -0.19
CA MET A 23 -18.30 -8.24 0.84
C MET A 23 -17.35 -8.16 2.03
N THR A 24 -16.77 -9.29 2.45
CA THR A 24 -15.81 -9.32 3.56
C THR A 24 -14.54 -8.56 3.20
N THR A 25 -13.97 -8.81 2.02
CA THR A 25 -12.81 -8.06 1.51
C THR A 25 -13.09 -6.56 1.43
N PHE A 26 -14.24 -6.18 0.85
CA PHE A 26 -14.64 -4.78 0.75
C PHE A 26 -14.72 -4.12 2.12
N LEU A 27 -15.40 -4.74 3.09
CA LEU A 27 -15.53 -4.20 4.45
C LEU A 27 -14.17 -4.05 5.16
N THR A 28 -13.23 -4.95 4.91
CA THR A 28 -11.89 -4.86 5.51
C THR A 28 -11.02 -3.78 4.87
N MET A 29 -11.23 -3.45 3.59
CA MET A 29 -10.46 -2.40 2.90
C MET A 29 -11.21 -1.07 2.75
N ALA A 30 -12.49 -0.98 3.12
CA ALA A 30 -13.34 0.20 2.93
C ALA A 30 -12.81 1.45 3.64
N TYR A 31 -11.91 1.29 4.62
CA TYR A 31 -11.22 2.41 5.24
C TYR A 31 -10.47 3.28 4.21
N ILE A 32 -10.03 2.71 3.07
CA ILE A 32 -9.29 3.45 2.03
C ILE A 32 -10.09 4.62 1.46
N LEU A 33 -11.42 4.50 1.48
CA LEU A 33 -12.36 5.55 1.07
C LEU A 33 -12.17 6.83 1.89
N PHE A 34 -11.67 6.73 3.12
CA PHE A 34 -11.45 7.86 4.02
C PHE A 34 -9.96 8.20 4.14
N VAL A 35 -9.12 7.17 4.25
CA VAL A 35 -7.70 7.37 4.52
C VAL A 35 -6.96 7.91 3.28
N ASN A 36 -7.24 7.44 2.07
CA ASN A 36 -6.54 7.94 0.88
C ASN A 36 -6.85 9.42 0.59
N PRO A 37 -8.11 9.87 0.58
CA PRO A 37 -8.41 11.30 0.46
C PRO A 37 -7.74 12.15 1.54
N SER A 38 -7.74 11.68 2.79
CA SER A 38 -7.09 12.39 3.90
C SER A 38 -5.57 12.52 3.73
N ILE A 39 -4.90 11.51 3.17
CA ILE A 39 -3.45 11.55 2.93
C ILE A 39 -3.14 12.46 1.73
N LEU A 40 -3.81 12.25 0.59
CA LEU A 40 -3.51 13.01 -0.63
C LEU A 40 -3.99 14.47 -0.54
N SER A 41 -4.98 14.79 0.29
CA SER A 41 -5.34 16.19 0.57
C SER A 41 -4.24 16.93 1.31
N ALA A 42 -3.41 16.24 2.12
CA ALA A 42 -2.24 16.85 2.74
C ALA A 42 -1.18 17.25 1.70
N ALA A 43 -1.20 16.64 0.51
CA ALA A 43 -0.38 17.04 -0.64
C ALA A 43 -0.98 18.21 -1.44
N GLY A 44 -2.14 18.75 -1.03
CA GLY A 44 -2.85 19.81 -1.74
C GLY A 44 -3.82 19.32 -2.82
N MET A 45 -4.12 18.03 -2.89
CA MET A 45 -5.12 17.49 -3.83
C MET A 45 -6.56 17.69 -3.32
N PRO A 46 -7.55 17.98 -4.18
CA PRO A 46 -8.95 18.08 -3.77
C PRO A 46 -9.49 16.74 -3.24
N ALA A 47 -9.83 16.68 -1.94
CA ALA A 47 -10.21 15.44 -1.26
C ALA A 47 -11.42 14.72 -1.91
N THR A 48 -12.43 15.47 -2.35
CA THR A 48 -13.63 14.91 -2.99
C THR A 48 -13.33 14.30 -4.36
N SER A 49 -12.44 14.91 -5.14
CA SER A 49 -12.00 14.35 -6.43
C SER A 49 -11.09 13.13 -6.22
N VAL A 50 -10.22 13.16 -5.21
CA VAL A 50 -9.42 11.99 -4.81
C VAL A 50 -10.30 10.83 -4.35
N PHE A 51 -11.38 11.08 -3.61
CA PHE A 51 -12.35 10.06 -3.22
C PHE A 51 -12.93 9.34 -4.44
N VAL A 52 -13.36 10.12 -5.44
CA VAL A 52 -13.92 9.58 -6.69
C VAL A 52 -12.85 8.83 -7.47
N ALA A 53 -11.64 9.37 -7.60
CA ALA A 53 -10.51 8.70 -8.22
C ALA A 53 -10.20 7.36 -7.54
N THR A 54 -10.19 7.34 -6.19
CA THR A 54 -9.96 6.14 -5.38
C THR A 54 -10.99 5.06 -5.69
N CYS A 55 -12.28 5.41 -5.69
CA CYS A 55 -13.36 4.46 -5.98
C CYS A 55 -13.28 3.91 -7.41
N LEU A 56 -13.09 4.78 -8.40
CA LEU A 56 -13.04 4.40 -9.81
C LEU A 56 -11.83 3.51 -10.10
N VAL A 57 -10.67 3.89 -9.57
CA VAL A 57 -9.42 3.15 -9.74
C VAL A 57 -9.46 1.82 -9.00
N ALA A 58 -9.92 1.79 -7.74
CA ALA A 58 -10.07 0.54 -7.00
C ALA A 58 -11.05 -0.41 -7.70
N SER A 59 -12.17 0.10 -8.20
CA SER A 59 -13.10 -0.67 -9.03
C SER A 59 -12.43 -1.20 -10.30
N LEU A 60 -11.79 -0.34 -11.09
CA LEU A 60 -11.18 -0.72 -12.35
C LEU A 60 -10.05 -1.74 -12.16
N ALA A 61 -9.13 -1.47 -11.23
CA ALA A 61 -8.01 -2.34 -10.91
C ALA A 61 -8.48 -3.71 -10.44
N THR A 62 -9.44 -3.72 -9.51
CA THR A 62 -10.02 -4.95 -8.99
C THR A 62 -10.81 -5.71 -10.06
N LEU A 63 -11.50 -5.01 -10.96
CA LEU A 63 -12.22 -5.61 -12.08
C LEU A 63 -11.26 -6.29 -13.05
N ILE A 64 -10.14 -5.65 -13.39
CA ILE A 64 -9.10 -6.24 -14.24
C ILE A 64 -8.51 -7.47 -13.53
N MET A 65 -8.18 -7.38 -12.23
CA MET A 65 -7.68 -8.51 -11.45
C MET A 65 -8.68 -9.68 -11.43
N GLY A 66 -9.96 -9.38 -11.22
CA GLY A 66 -11.03 -10.38 -11.19
C GLY A 66 -11.29 -11.02 -12.54
N VAL A 67 -11.52 -10.23 -13.58
CA VAL A 67 -11.93 -10.75 -14.90
C VAL A 67 -10.74 -11.31 -15.66
N PHE A 68 -9.63 -10.57 -15.74
CA PHE A 68 -8.49 -10.96 -16.57
C PHE A 68 -7.62 -12.02 -15.90
N ALA A 69 -7.26 -11.82 -14.63
CA ALA A 69 -6.41 -12.74 -13.89
C ALA A 69 -7.21 -13.87 -13.20
N ASN A 70 -8.49 -13.66 -12.90
CA ASN A 70 -9.30 -14.61 -12.14
C ASN A 70 -8.68 -14.92 -10.76
N TYR A 71 -8.25 -13.85 -10.07
CA TYR A 71 -7.75 -13.89 -8.68
C TYR A 71 -8.77 -13.26 -7.72
N PRO A 72 -8.94 -13.82 -6.50
CA PRO A 72 -9.78 -13.25 -5.44
C PRO A 72 -9.06 -12.12 -4.69
N VAL A 73 -8.41 -11.21 -5.44
CA VAL A 73 -7.57 -10.15 -4.89
C VAL A 73 -8.16 -8.81 -5.30
N ALA A 74 -8.40 -7.95 -4.31
CA ALA A 74 -8.78 -6.57 -4.54
C ALA A 74 -7.54 -5.68 -4.65
N CYS A 75 -7.65 -4.64 -5.47
CA CYS A 75 -6.62 -3.65 -5.70
C CYS A 75 -7.16 -2.25 -5.39
N ALA A 76 -6.36 -1.43 -4.74
CA ALA A 76 -6.67 -0.04 -4.40
C ALA A 76 -5.36 0.77 -4.22
N PRO A 77 -5.41 2.11 -4.03
CA PRO A 77 -4.22 2.92 -3.82
C PRO A 77 -3.39 2.45 -2.60
N GLY A 78 -2.12 2.10 -2.77
CA GLY A 78 -1.31 1.46 -1.74
C GLY A 78 -0.95 2.37 -0.57
N MET A 79 -1.21 1.94 0.67
CA MET A 79 -1.08 2.80 1.85
C MET A 79 0.32 3.39 2.03
N GLY A 80 1.37 2.59 1.84
CA GLY A 80 2.76 3.07 1.86
C GLY A 80 3.09 4.05 0.73
N LEU A 81 2.54 3.79 -0.46
CA LEU A 81 2.76 4.59 -1.67
C LEU A 81 2.06 5.95 -1.60
N ASN A 82 0.85 5.99 -1.02
CA ASN A 82 0.09 7.22 -0.77
C ASN A 82 0.85 8.11 0.23
N ALA A 83 1.37 7.51 1.30
CA ALA A 83 2.16 8.21 2.30
C ALA A 83 3.48 8.73 1.71
N TYR A 84 4.20 7.92 0.93
CA TYR A 84 5.40 8.36 0.22
C TYR A 84 5.11 9.55 -0.69
N PHE A 85 4.05 9.45 -1.51
CA PHE A 85 3.61 10.50 -2.40
C PHE A 85 3.36 11.82 -1.66
N ALA A 86 2.51 11.80 -0.63
CA ALA A 86 2.07 13.03 0.02
C ALA A 86 3.17 13.65 0.89
N PHE A 87 3.85 12.82 1.69
CA PHE A 87 4.70 13.30 2.77
C PHE A 87 6.18 13.40 2.39
N ALA A 88 6.70 12.47 1.58
CA ALA A 88 8.11 12.50 1.18
C ALA A 88 8.30 13.31 -0.10
N VAL A 89 7.50 13.05 -1.14
CA VAL A 89 7.68 13.69 -2.45
C VAL A 89 7.12 15.11 -2.45
N VAL A 90 5.85 15.29 -2.08
CA VAL A 90 5.20 16.61 -2.16
C VAL A 90 5.63 17.51 -1.00
N GLN A 91 5.44 17.07 0.24
CA GLN A 91 5.79 17.90 1.39
C GLN A 91 7.29 17.93 1.70
N GLY A 92 7.98 16.79 1.61
CA GLY A 92 9.41 16.68 1.96
C GLY A 92 10.34 17.31 0.93
N MET A 93 10.16 16.97 -0.35
CA MET A 93 11.01 17.46 -1.46
C MET A 93 10.45 18.73 -2.14
N GLY A 94 9.22 19.14 -1.81
CA GLY A 94 8.61 20.35 -2.35
C GLY A 94 8.09 20.23 -3.79
N TYR A 95 7.96 19.02 -4.32
CA TYR A 95 7.41 18.81 -5.66
C TYR A 95 5.90 19.05 -5.69
N HIS A 96 5.39 19.58 -6.81
CA HIS A 96 3.95 19.63 -7.03
C HIS A 96 3.37 18.22 -7.23
N TRP A 97 2.15 17.98 -6.71
CA TRP A 97 1.51 16.66 -6.78
C TRP A 97 1.27 16.19 -8.23
N GLN A 98 1.14 17.10 -9.19
CA GLN A 98 1.04 16.80 -10.62
C GLN A 98 2.30 16.10 -11.14
N ALA A 99 3.49 16.61 -10.77
CA ALA A 99 4.76 16.00 -11.14
C ALA A 99 4.96 14.66 -10.43
N ALA A 100 4.50 14.55 -9.18
CA ALA A 100 4.48 13.28 -8.45
C ALA A 100 3.58 12.23 -9.14
N LEU A 101 2.40 12.62 -9.66
CA LEU A 101 1.55 11.74 -10.47
C LEU A 101 2.24 11.32 -11.77
N GLY A 102 2.99 12.24 -12.40
CA GLY A 102 3.84 11.93 -13.54
C GLY A 102 4.89 10.87 -13.20
N ALA A 103 5.52 10.97 -12.01
CA ALA A 103 6.48 9.97 -11.55
C ALA A 103 5.85 8.60 -11.33
N VAL A 104 4.65 8.55 -10.72
CA VAL A 104 3.87 7.31 -10.58
C VAL A 104 3.51 6.72 -11.94
N PHE A 105 3.11 7.56 -12.91
CA PHE A 105 2.80 7.12 -14.27
C PHE A 105 4.01 6.50 -14.97
N ILE A 106 5.18 7.13 -14.88
CA ILE A 106 6.43 6.61 -15.44
C ILE A 106 6.80 5.29 -14.74
N SER A 107 6.70 5.23 -13.41
CA SER A 107 6.92 3.99 -12.64
C SER A 107 6.02 2.86 -13.13
N GLY A 108 4.71 3.13 -13.28
CA GLY A 108 3.74 2.17 -13.81
C GLY A 108 4.08 1.70 -15.24
N CYS A 109 4.56 2.60 -16.10
CA CYS A 109 5.03 2.24 -17.44
C CYS A 109 6.26 1.31 -17.40
N LEU A 110 7.24 1.61 -16.53
CA LEU A 110 8.42 0.77 -16.32
C LEU A 110 8.02 -0.62 -15.81
N PHE A 111 7.05 -0.67 -14.89
CA PHE A 111 6.47 -1.91 -14.37
C PHE A 111 5.81 -2.76 -15.44
N LEU A 112 4.98 -2.12 -16.27
CA LEU A 112 4.30 -2.78 -17.36
C LEU A 112 5.33 -3.35 -18.34
N LEU A 113 6.35 -2.57 -18.70
CA LEU A 113 7.44 -3.00 -19.57
C LEU A 113 8.17 -4.22 -19.00
N LEU A 114 8.58 -4.19 -17.73
CA LEU A 114 9.25 -5.34 -17.11
C LEU A 114 8.36 -6.59 -17.00
N THR A 115 7.04 -6.38 -16.82
CA THR A 115 6.07 -7.48 -16.80
C THR A 115 5.93 -8.10 -18.20
N LEU A 116 5.90 -7.28 -19.25
CA LEU A 116 5.83 -7.72 -20.65
C LEU A 116 7.10 -8.46 -21.10
N VAL A 117 8.27 -7.96 -20.73
CA VAL A 117 9.57 -8.59 -21.05
C VAL A 117 9.83 -9.84 -20.17
N GLY A 118 9.06 -10.03 -19.10
CA GLY A 118 9.16 -11.20 -18.22
C GLY A 118 10.30 -11.12 -17.19
N LEU A 119 10.95 -9.96 -17.07
CA LEU A 119 12.02 -9.70 -16.09
C LEU A 119 11.50 -9.54 -14.66
N ARG A 120 10.21 -9.19 -14.48
CA ARG A 120 9.61 -8.95 -13.15
C ARG A 120 9.84 -10.12 -12.20
N GLY A 121 9.60 -11.35 -12.65
CA GLY A 121 9.81 -12.56 -11.83
C GLY A 121 11.26 -12.77 -11.41
N ALA A 122 12.21 -12.55 -12.33
CA ALA A 122 13.64 -12.67 -12.05
C ALA A 122 14.11 -11.59 -11.06
N LEU A 123 13.56 -10.38 -11.18
CA LEU A 123 13.89 -9.26 -10.31
C LEU A 123 13.38 -9.51 -8.88
N ILE A 124 12.15 -10.02 -8.73
CA ILE A 124 11.61 -10.45 -7.42
C ILE A 124 12.47 -11.55 -6.79
N ALA A 125 12.85 -12.56 -7.58
CA ALA A 125 13.66 -13.68 -7.10
C ALA A 125 15.09 -13.27 -6.69
N ALA A 126 15.59 -12.17 -7.25
CA ALA A 126 16.92 -11.66 -6.92
C ALA A 126 16.99 -10.96 -5.56
N ILE A 127 15.86 -10.54 -4.98
CA ILE A 127 15.87 -9.74 -3.76
C ILE A 127 15.76 -10.63 -2.52
N PRO A 128 16.69 -10.48 -1.55
CA PRO A 128 16.69 -11.27 -0.32
C PRO A 128 15.38 -11.16 0.45
N ALA A 129 14.96 -12.27 1.06
CA ALA A 129 13.75 -12.31 1.88
C ALA A 129 13.83 -11.32 3.04
N SER A 130 15.00 -11.17 3.68
CA SER A 130 15.23 -10.22 4.77
C SER A 130 14.94 -8.76 4.39
N ILE A 131 15.40 -8.34 3.21
CA ILE A 131 15.14 -6.99 2.69
C ILE A 131 13.66 -6.82 2.35
N ARG A 132 13.04 -7.82 1.70
CA ARG A 132 11.61 -7.77 1.38
C ARG A 132 10.76 -7.61 2.65
N THR A 133 11.03 -8.43 3.67
CA THR A 133 10.38 -8.35 4.98
C THR A 133 10.65 -7.00 5.65
N GLY A 134 11.89 -6.52 5.60
CA GLY A 134 12.26 -5.22 6.16
C GLY A 134 11.55 -4.05 5.48
N ILE A 135 11.30 -4.12 4.16
CA ILE A 135 10.54 -3.10 3.42
C ILE A 135 9.09 -3.07 3.89
N THR A 136 8.42 -4.22 3.98
CA THR A 136 7.02 -4.26 4.45
C THR A 136 6.90 -3.75 5.89
N ALA A 137 7.74 -4.24 6.80
CA ALA A 137 7.73 -3.80 8.20
C ALA A 137 8.12 -2.32 8.35
N GLY A 138 9.07 -1.83 7.56
CA GLY A 138 9.50 -0.42 7.54
C GLY A 138 8.41 0.51 7.05
N ILE A 139 7.67 0.13 6.00
CA ILE A 139 6.48 0.87 5.55
C ILE A 139 5.44 0.90 6.66
N GLY A 140 5.20 -0.23 7.34
CA GLY A 140 4.33 -0.28 8.51
C GLY A 140 4.73 0.75 9.57
N LEU A 141 6.01 0.77 9.97
CA LEU A 141 6.50 1.72 10.98
C LEU A 141 6.43 3.18 10.50
N PHE A 142 6.63 3.44 9.20
CA PHE A 142 6.45 4.75 8.58
C PHE A 142 4.98 5.21 8.63
N LEU A 143 4.02 4.33 8.35
CA LEU A 143 2.59 4.63 8.52
C LEU A 143 2.26 4.86 10.00
N GLY A 144 2.89 4.11 10.91
CA GLY A 144 2.75 4.28 12.36
C GLY A 144 3.15 5.68 12.83
N ILE A 145 4.32 6.18 12.42
CA ILE A 145 4.73 7.55 12.80
C ILE A 145 3.81 8.62 12.19
N ILE A 146 3.30 8.43 10.97
CA ILE A 146 2.32 9.32 10.36
C ILE A 146 1.00 9.33 11.15
N ALA A 147 0.53 8.15 11.58
CA ALA A 147 -0.68 8.03 12.40
C ALA A 147 -0.52 8.72 13.76
N LEU A 148 0.61 8.50 14.43
CA LEU A 148 0.91 9.13 15.72
C LEU A 148 1.07 10.66 15.59
N LYS A 149 1.66 11.13 14.50
CA LYS A 149 1.79 12.57 14.21
C LYS A 149 0.43 13.21 13.89
N SER A 150 -0.38 12.58 13.04
CA SER A 150 -1.70 13.10 12.63
C SER A 150 -2.76 13.07 13.74
N SER A 151 -2.61 12.17 14.71
CA SER A 151 -3.43 12.14 15.92
C SER A 151 -2.99 13.12 17.00
N GLY A 152 -1.83 13.76 16.86
CA GLY A 152 -1.26 14.68 17.86
C GLY A 152 -0.55 13.99 19.03
N ILE A 153 -0.40 12.66 19.02
CA ILE A 153 0.34 11.90 20.04
C ILE A 153 1.83 12.19 19.95
N VAL A 154 2.36 12.27 18.72
CA VAL A 154 3.77 12.56 18.47
C VAL A 154 3.91 13.94 17.84
N VAL A 155 4.77 14.78 18.45
CA VAL A 155 5.09 16.13 17.99
C VAL A 155 6.59 16.30 17.77
N ALA A 156 6.98 17.30 16.99
CA ALA A 156 8.39 17.62 16.78
C ALA A 156 8.99 18.17 18.09
N ASN A 157 10.19 17.71 18.44
CA ASN A 157 10.94 18.20 19.58
C ASN A 157 12.35 18.61 19.12
N PRO A 158 12.79 19.87 19.31
CA PRO A 158 14.13 20.30 18.88
C PRO A 158 15.30 19.53 19.51
N ALA A 159 15.13 18.99 20.73
CA ALA A 159 16.18 18.27 21.44
C ALA A 159 16.25 16.77 21.10
N THR A 160 15.11 16.15 20.79
CA THR A 160 15.01 14.68 20.59
C THR A 160 14.47 14.26 19.23
N LEU A 161 14.19 15.22 18.33
CA LEU A 161 13.43 15.09 17.09
C LEU A 161 11.94 14.74 17.30
N VAL A 162 11.65 13.83 18.23
CA VAL A 162 10.32 13.30 18.54
C VAL A 162 9.98 13.55 20.01
N GLY A 163 8.80 14.10 20.27
CA GLY A 163 8.27 14.34 21.62
C GLY A 163 6.81 13.90 21.77
N LEU A 164 6.34 13.85 23.01
CA LEU A 164 4.94 13.57 23.34
C LEU A 164 4.11 14.86 23.17
N GLY A 165 2.99 14.77 22.45
CA GLY A 165 2.02 15.85 22.35
C GLY A 165 1.11 15.96 23.58
N ASP A 166 0.17 16.89 23.55
CA ASP A 166 -0.77 17.09 24.65
C ASP A 166 -1.91 16.06 24.62
N LEU A 167 -1.84 15.09 25.53
CA LEU A 167 -2.82 14.00 25.64
C LEU A 167 -4.19 14.45 26.15
N HIS A 168 -4.34 15.67 26.68
CA HIS A 168 -5.63 16.19 27.15
C HIS A 168 -6.49 16.71 25.99
N GLN A 169 -5.90 16.87 24.80
CA GLN A 169 -6.65 17.33 23.64
C GLN A 169 -7.71 16.29 23.25
N PRO A 170 -8.97 16.72 23.01
CA PRO A 170 -10.04 15.78 22.69
C PRO A 170 -9.77 14.93 21.43
N GLN A 171 -9.04 15.48 20.45
CA GLN A 171 -8.67 14.78 19.22
C GLN A 171 -7.75 13.58 19.50
N VAL A 172 -6.78 13.73 20.41
CA VAL A 172 -5.85 12.67 20.81
C VAL A 172 -6.62 11.57 21.53
N LEU A 173 -7.49 11.93 22.48
CA LEU A 173 -8.30 10.97 23.22
C LEU A 173 -9.23 10.16 22.31
N LEU A 174 -9.85 10.83 21.34
CA LEU A 174 -10.69 10.20 20.34
C LEU A 174 -9.88 9.24 19.43
N ALA A 175 -8.66 9.62 19.06
CA ALA A 175 -7.78 8.73 18.29
C ALA A 175 -7.37 7.48 19.09
N VAL A 176 -6.98 7.65 20.36
CA VAL A 176 -6.66 6.53 21.26
C VAL A 176 -7.86 5.60 21.45
N LEU A 177 -9.05 6.17 21.70
CA LEU A 177 -10.28 5.41 21.81
C LEU A 177 -10.57 4.63 20.51
N GLY A 178 -10.47 5.30 19.36
CA GLY A 178 -10.65 4.68 18.06
C GLY A 178 -9.72 3.49 17.86
N PHE A 179 -8.45 3.62 18.24
CA PHE A 179 -7.46 2.55 18.08
C PHE A 179 -7.81 1.35 18.97
N LEU A 180 -8.13 1.59 20.24
CA LEU A 180 -8.54 0.54 21.18
C LEU A 180 -9.80 -0.18 20.70
N VAL A 181 -10.78 0.55 20.16
CA VAL A 181 -12.00 -0.03 19.60
C VAL A 181 -11.70 -0.89 18.39
N ILE A 182 -10.86 -0.43 17.45
CA ILE A 182 -10.47 -1.22 16.27
C ILE A 182 -9.81 -2.52 16.70
N VAL A 183 -8.84 -2.46 17.63
CA VAL A 183 -8.16 -3.64 18.16
C VAL A 183 -9.13 -4.58 18.85
N ALA A 184 -10.01 -4.07 19.72
CA ALA A 184 -10.99 -4.89 20.43
C ALA A 184 -11.95 -5.60 19.46
N LEU A 185 -12.49 -4.87 18.47
CA LEU A 185 -13.38 -5.43 17.46
C LEU A 185 -12.69 -6.48 16.57
N ASP A 186 -11.43 -6.26 16.22
CA ASP A 186 -10.65 -7.22 15.44
C ASP A 186 -10.37 -8.51 16.24
N VAL A 187 -9.98 -8.39 17.52
CA VAL A 187 -9.80 -9.55 18.42
C VAL A 187 -11.11 -10.32 18.59
N MET A 188 -12.24 -9.62 18.64
CA MET A 188 -13.59 -10.20 18.66
C MET A 188 -14.04 -10.75 17.29
N LYS A 189 -13.19 -10.68 16.26
CA LYS A 189 -13.45 -11.14 14.88
C LYS A 189 -14.65 -10.46 14.22
N VAL A 190 -14.89 -9.20 14.56
CA VAL A 190 -15.95 -8.39 13.95
C VAL A 190 -15.51 -7.91 12.56
N ARG A 191 -16.30 -8.22 11.54
CA ARG A 191 -16.02 -7.80 10.16
C ARG A 191 -16.13 -6.28 10.04
N GLY A 192 -15.14 -5.65 9.42
CA GLY A 192 -15.10 -4.20 9.26
C GLY A 192 -14.68 -3.44 10.53
N ALA A 193 -13.95 -4.06 11.45
CA ALA A 193 -13.44 -3.43 12.68
C ALA A 193 -12.82 -2.04 12.45
N ILE A 194 -11.97 -1.91 11.42
CA ILE A 194 -11.33 -0.64 11.04
C ILE A 194 -12.38 0.41 10.65
N LEU A 195 -13.33 0.05 9.79
CA LEU A 195 -14.40 0.94 9.33
C LEU A 195 -15.28 1.39 10.50
N ILE A 196 -15.68 0.47 11.38
CA ILE A 196 -16.49 0.78 12.57
C ILE A 196 -15.74 1.76 13.48
N GLY A 197 -14.43 1.58 13.68
CA GLY A 197 -13.60 2.50 14.45
C GLY A 197 -13.60 3.92 13.86
N ILE A 198 -13.38 4.04 12.55
CA ILE A 198 -13.43 5.35 11.85
C ILE A 198 -14.80 6.01 12.03
N LEU A 199 -15.88 5.26 11.80
CA LEU A 199 -17.24 5.79 11.93
C LEU A 199 -17.56 6.20 13.37
N LEU A 200 -17.15 5.41 14.36
CA LEU A 200 -17.35 5.75 15.77
C LEU A 200 -16.66 7.06 16.13
N VAL A 201 -15.37 7.20 15.80
CA VAL A 201 -14.61 8.43 16.07
C VAL A 201 -15.20 9.62 15.31
N THR A 202 -15.66 9.40 14.09
CA THR A 202 -16.34 10.41 13.29
C THR A 202 -17.66 10.85 13.92
N VAL A 203 -18.46 9.92 14.45
CA VAL A 203 -19.71 10.26 15.14
C VAL A 203 -19.43 11.06 16.40
N LEU A 204 -18.44 10.64 17.20
CA LEU A 204 -18.04 11.35 18.41
C LEU A 204 -17.47 12.75 18.11
N SER A 205 -16.85 12.95 16.94
CA SER A 205 -16.31 14.25 16.55
C SER A 205 -17.39 15.30 16.28
N PHE A 206 -18.63 14.93 15.97
CA PHE A 206 -19.73 15.90 15.87
C PHE A 206 -20.06 16.54 17.22
N PHE A 207 -19.95 15.80 18.31
CA PHE A 207 -20.26 16.29 19.65
C PHE A 207 -19.10 17.07 20.29
N VAL A 208 -17.87 16.64 20.00
CA VAL A 208 -16.68 17.15 20.70
C VAL A 208 -15.83 18.08 19.82
N GLY A 209 -15.87 17.92 18.50
CA GLY A 209 -14.98 18.58 17.55
C GLY A 209 -15.63 19.59 16.62
N GLY A 210 -16.93 19.88 16.79
CA GLY A 210 -17.66 20.87 15.96
C GLY A 210 -17.76 20.49 14.48
N ASN A 211 -17.68 19.20 14.17
CA ASN A 211 -17.71 18.70 12.80
C ASN A 211 -19.08 18.96 12.14
N ALA A 212 -19.11 19.11 10.81
CA ALA A 212 -20.33 19.43 10.07
C ALA A 212 -20.77 18.25 9.19
N PHE A 213 -22.03 17.87 9.31
CA PHE A 213 -22.60 16.76 8.56
C PHE A 213 -23.19 17.25 7.24
N HIS A 214 -22.65 16.78 6.12
CA HIS A 214 -23.00 17.24 4.78
C HIS A 214 -23.91 16.27 4.00
N GLY A 215 -24.51 15.30 4.70
CA GLY A 215 -25.39 14.28 4.12
C GLY A 215 -24.79 12.88 4.10
N VAL A 216 -25.59 11.90 3.68
CA VAL A 216 -25.17 10.48 3.53
C VAL A 216 -24.92 10.13 2.08
N VAL A 217 -25.84 10.54 1.19
CA VAL A 217 -25.86 10.13 -0.22
C VAL A 217 -25.89 11.37 -1.10
N SER A 218 -25.04 11.40 -2.12
CA SER A 218 -25.09 12.40 -3.18
C SER A 218 -24.79 11.77 -4.54
N LEU A 219 -25.02 12.53 -5.60
CA LEU A 219 -24.39 12.20 -6.87
C LEU A 219 -22.86 12.25 -6.71
N PRO A 220 -22.11 11.38 -7.42
CA PRO A 220 -20.65 11.37 -7.34
C PRO A 220 -20.08 12.75 -7.70
N PRO A 221 -19.16 13.31 -6.88
CA PRO A 221 -18.49 14.57 -7.20
C PRO A 221 -17.70 14.50 -8.52
N SER A 222 -17.37 15.67 -9.07
CA SER A 222 -16.55 15.72 -10.29
C SER A 222 -15.11 15.27 -10.03
N ILE A 223 -14.61 14.38 -10.88
CA ILE A 223 -13.20 13.97 -10.94
C ILE A 223 -12.32 14.95 -11.72
N ALA A 224 -12.91 15.92 -12.43
CA ALA A 224 -12.18 16.85 -13.31
C ALA A 224 -10.97 17.57 -12.65
N PRO A 225 -10.97 17.92 -11.35
CA PRO A 225 -9.82 18.56 -10.71
C PRO A 225 -8.56 17.70 -10.63
N THR A 226 -8.68 16.36 -10.62
CA THR A 226 -7.54 15.43 -10.50
C THR A 226 -7.32 14.62 -11.77
N PHE A 227 -8.35 14.46 -12.60
CA PHE A 227 -8.30 13.71 -13.85
C PHE A 227 -7.29 14.30 -14.83
N PHE A 228 -6.38 13.46 -15.33
CA PHE A 228 -5.39 13.79 -16.36
C PHE A 228 -4.50 15.00 -16.00
N LYS A 229 -4.27 15.25 -14.71
CA LYS A 229 -3.40 16.34 -14.22
C LYS A 229 -1.96 15.91 -13.99
N LEU A 230 -1.58 14.70 -14.41
CA LEU A 230 -0.21 14.21 -14.31
C LEU A 230 0.72 15.03 -15.21
N ASP A 231 1.88 15.42 -14.68
CA ASP A 231 2.91 16.18 -15.39
C ASP A 231 4.14 15.30 -15.64
N ILE A 232 4.18 14.67 -16.82
CA ILE A 232 5.29 13.82 -17.24
C ILE A 232 6.55 14.65 -17.48
N ALA A 233 6.42 15.86 -18.03
CA ALA A 233 7.56 16.72 -18.33
C ALA A 233 8.25 17.17 -17.03
N GLY A 234 7.46 17.58 -16.04
CA GLY A 234 7.94 17.83 -14.67
C GLY A 234 8.60 16.59 -14.08
N ALA A 235 7.99 15.41 -14.25
CA ALA A 235 8.54 14.14 -13.75
C ALA A 235 9.86 13.69 -14.40
N LEU A 236 10.15 14.14 -15.61
CA LEU A 236 11.41 13.84 -16.33
C LEU A 236 12.53 14.84 -16.02
N SER A 237 12.25 15.89 -15.25
CA SER A 237 13.28 16.83 -14.79
C SER A 237 14.31 16.12 -13.88
N SER A 238 15.54 16.63 -13.87
CA SER A 238 16.74 15.93 -13.32
C SER A 238 16.61 15.42 -11.88
N GLY A 239 15.72 16.00 -11.07
CA GLY A 239 15.53 15.59 -9.66
C GLY A 239 14.49 14.48 -9.42
N ILE A 240 13.53 14.26 -10.33
CA ILE A 240 12.41 13.33 -10.08
C ILE A 240 12.73 11.87 -10.46
N TRP A 241 13.82 11.60 -11.21
CA TRP A 241 14.23 10.22 -11.53
C TRP A 241 14.43 9.34 -10.30
N HIS A 242 14.96 9.91 -9.21
CA HIS A 242 15.07 9.23 -7.93
C HIS A 242 13.68 8.82 -7.38
N VAL A 243 12.70 9.72 -7.45
CA VAL A 243 11.33 9.47 -6.99
C VAL A 243 10.68 8.35 -7.81
N VAL A 244 10.86 8.36 -9.14
CA VAL A 244 10.41 7.27 -10.03
C VAL A 244 11.03 5.95 -9.60
N LEU A 245 12.34 5.91 -9.34
CA LEU A 245 13.02 4.70 -8.90
C LEU A 245 12.50 4.18 -7.55
N VAL A 246 12.17 5.07 -6.61
CA VAL A 246 11.65 4.68 -5.30
C VAL A 246 10.23 4.17 -5.42
N PHE A 247 9.33 4.86 -6.14
CA PHE A 247 8.01 4.31 -6.46
C PHE A 247 8.17 2.93 -7.10
N PHE A 248 9.08 2.82 -8.07
CA PHE A 248 9.33 1.58 -8.77
C PHE A 248 9.73 0.44 -7.83
N LEU A 249 10.70 0.69 -6.94
CA LEU A 249 11.16 -0.32 -5.98
C LEU A 249 10.07 -0.65 -4.96
N VAL A 250 9.41 0.34 -4.36
CA VAL A 250 8.36 0.11 -3.35
C VAL A 250 7.21 -0.70 -3.94
N GLU A 251 6.70 -0.31 -5.11
CA GLU A 251 5.62 -1.01 -5.83
C GLU A 251 6.01 -2.46 -6.12
N LEU A 252 7.27 -2.71 -6.48
CA LEU A 252 7.74 -4.05 -6.80
C LEU A 252 7.50 -4.98 -5.62
N PHE A 253 7.89 -4.52 -4.44
CA PHE A 253 7.88 -5.32 -3.23
C PHE A 253 6.50 -5.43 -2.64
N ASP A 254 5.78 -4.31 -2.57
CA ASP A 254 4.45 -4.25 -1.98
C ASP A 254 3.44 -5.07 -2.79
N ALA A 255 3.34 -4.79 -4.10
CA ALA A 255 2.37 -5.49 -4.95
C ALA A 255 2.68 -6.98 -5.05
N THR A 256 3.95 -7.34 -5.24
CA THR A 256 4.35 -8.74 -5.36
C THR A 256 4.19 -9.47 -4.03
N GLY A 257 4.69 -8.90 -2.93
CA GLY A 257 4.64 -9.51 -1.61
C GLY A 257 3.20 -9.75 -1.17
N THR A 258 2.34 -8.74 -1.33
CA THR A 258 0.93 -8.83 -0.97
C THR A 258 0.17 -9.82 -1.86
N LEU A 259 0.37 -9.74 -3.19
CA LEU A 259 -0.26 -10.68 -4.13
C LEU A 259 0.14 -12.13 -3.82
N MET A 260 1.43 -12.40 -3.59
CA MET A 260 1.93 -13.72 -3.22
C MET A 260 1.38 -14.18 -1.87
N GLY A 261 1.38 -13.31 -0.86
CA GLY A 261 0.87 -13.63 0.48
C GLY A 261 -0.61 -13.97 0.47
N VAL A 262 -1.43 -13.20 -0.25
CA VAL A 262 -2.86 -13.50 -0.41
C VAL A 262 -3.06 -14.76 -1.26
N ALA A 263 -2.32 -14.93 -2.36
CA ALA A 263 -2.41 -16.11 -3.20
C ALA A 263 -2.04 -17.40 -2.45
N GLN A 264 -1.05 -17.34 -1.54
CA GLN A 264 -0.65 -18.46 -0.70
C GLN A 264 -1.75 -18.82 0.31
N ARG A 265 -2.34 -17.83 0.99
CA ARG A 265 -3.53 -18.01 1.85
C ARG A 265 -4.73 -18.52 1.04
N ALA A 266 -4.79 -18.17 -0.24
CA ALA A 266 -5.81 -18.63 -1.17
C ALA A 266 -5.60 -20.07 -1.67
N GLY A 267 -4.46 -20.70 -1.37
CA GLY A 267 -4.10 -22.01 -1.92
C GLY A 267 -3.89 -21.98 -3.44
N LEU A 268 -3.60 -20.81 -4.00
CA LEU A 268 -3.40 -20.59 -5.45
C LEU A 268 -1.93 -20.62 -5.87
N VAL A 269 -1.01 -20.69 -4.90
CA VAL A 269 0.44 -20.85 -5.11
C VAL A 269 0.76 -22.35 -5.01
N PRO A 270 1.38 -22.98 -6.02
CA PRO A 270 1.79 -24.38 -5.96
C PRO A 270 2.75 -24.63 -4.78
N ARG A 271 2.53 -25.71 -4.01
CA ARG A 271 3.39 -26.10 -2.87
C ARG A 271 4.72 -26.74 -3.29
N THR A 272 4.93 -26.98 -4.58
CA THR A 272 6.13 -27.65 -5.08
C THR A 272 7.28 -26.64 -5.18
N PRO A 273 8.43 -26.89 -4.52
CA PRO A 273 9.61 -26.07 -4.74
C PRO A 273 10.11 -26.31 -6.17
N THR A 274 9.90 -25.34 -7.07
CA THR A 274 10.43 -25.38 -8.43
C THR A 274 11.92 -24.99 -8.45
N GLY A 275 12.74 -25.68 -7.65
CA GLY A 275 14.20 -25.49 -7.61
C GLY A 275 14.65 -24.14 -7.02
N PRO A 276 15.97 -23.98 -6.81
CA PRO A 276 16.53 -22.74 -6.25
C PRO A 276 16.33 -21.57 -7.22
N GLY A 277 15.62 -20.52 -6.78
CA GLY A 277 15.44 -19.27 -7.53
C GLY A 277 14.12 -19.11 -8.30
N ARG A 278 13.13 -19.99 -8.12
CA ARG A 278 11.78 -19.84 -8.71
C ARG A 278 10.67 -19.98 -7.66
N ASP A 279 10.62 -19.04 -6.72
CA ASP A 279 9.55 -18.95 -5.72
C ASP A 279 8.33 -18.15 -6.19
N VAL A 280 8.39 -17.53 -7.39
CA VAL A 280 7.25 -16.87 -8.01
C VAL A 280 6.57 -17.85 -8.96
N PRO A 281 5.29 -18.23 -8.72
CA PRO A 281 4.55 -19.09 -9.62
C PRO A 281 4.53 -18.50 -11.02
N THR A 282 5.13 -19.19 -11.97
CA THR A 282 5.17 -18.77 -13.38
C THR A 282 3.90 -19.16 -14.13
N ASP A 283 2.82 -19.48 -13.40
CA ASP A 283 1.52 -19.76 -14.01
C ASP A 283 1.03 -18.51 -14.75
N ARG A 284 0.43 -18.74 -15.91
CA ARG A 284 -0.27 -17.75 -16.74
C ARG A 284 -1.20 -16.86 -15.90
N ARG A 285 -1.82 -17.43 -14.87
CA ARG A 285 -2.69 -16.74 -13.93
C ARG A 285 -1.96 -15.65 -13.13
N MET A 286 -0.81 -15.97 -12.55
CA MET A 286 0.03 -15.01 -11.80
C MET A 286 0.58 -13.91 -12.72
N ARG A 287 1.05 -14.26 -13.92
CA ARG A 287 1.50 -13.26 -14.91
C ARG A 287 0.42 -12.26 -15.28
N ARG A 288 -0.82 -12.72 -15.43
CA ARG A 288 -1.99 -11.84 -15.68
C ARG A 288 -2.32 -10.96 -14.48
N ALA A 289 -2.17 -11.47 -13.27
CA ALA A 289 -2.37 -10.69 -12.05
C ALA A 289 -1.32 -9.56 -11.94
N LEU A 290 -0.05 -9.87 -12.19
CA LEU A 290 1.02 -8.87 -12.24
C LEU A 290 0.80 -7.84 -13.35
N PHE A 291 0.28 -8.26 -14.51
CA PHE A 291 -0.10 -7.32 -15.57
C PHE A 291 -1.26 -6.41 -15.16
N ALA A 292 -2.30 -6.97 -14.54
CA ALA A 292 -3.46 -6.23 -14.05
C ALA A 292 -3.05 -5.15 -13.04
N ASP A 293 -2.14 -5.51 -12.13
CA ASP A 293 -1.52 -4.63 -11.15
C ASP A 293 -0.76 -3.46 -11.83
N SER A 294 0.12 -3.74 -12.79
CA SER A 294 0.84 -2.67 -13.51
C SER A 294 -0.08 -1.75 -14.31
N ALA A 295 -1.11 -2.30 -14.95
CA ALA A 295 -2.11 -1.50 -15.67
C ALA A 295 -2.92 -0.62 -14.72
N ALA A 296 -3.20 -1.10 -13.51
CA ALA A 296 -3.90 -0.34 -12.49
C ALA A 296 -3.09 0.86 -12.00
N ILE A 297 -1.76 0.75 -11.88
CA ILE A 297 -0.89 1.87 -11.48
C ILE A 297 -1.00 3.02 -12.48
N ILE A 298 -0.92 2.69 -13.78
CA ILE A 298 -1.05 3.66 -14.87
C ILE A 298 -2.43 4.31 -14.83
N ALA A 299 -3.50 3.51 -14.68
CA ALA A 299 -4.85 4.01 -14.58
C ALA A 299 -5.06 4.90 -13.34
N GLY A 300 -4.43 4.56 -12.22
CA GLY A 300 -4.41 5.35 -10.99
C GLY A 300 -3.85 6.74 -11.20
N ALA A 301 -2.65 6.83 -11.78
CA ALA A 301 -2.00 8.10 -12.08
C ALA A 301 -2.83 8.96 -13.04
N VAL A 302 -3.46 8.34 -14.05
CA VAL A 302 -4.34 9.03 -15.02
C VAL A 302 -5.61 9.56 -14.37
N LEU A 303 -6.25 8.77 -13.51
CA LEU A 303 -7.48 9.16 -12.81
C LEU A 303 -7.21 10.14 -11.66
N GLY A 304 -5.95 10.37 -11.31
CA GLY A 304 -5.54 11.38 -10.33
C GLY A 304 -5.52 10.85 -8.90
N THR A 305 -5.06 9.62 -8.73
CA THR A 305 -4.67 9.05 -7.43
C THR A 305 -3.25 8.48 -7.53
N SER A 306 -2.63 8.31 -6.38
CA SER A 306 -1.36 7.59 -6.22
C SER A 306 -1.43 6.12 -6.69
N SER A 307 -0.27 5.48 -6.68
CA SER A 307 -0.09 4.11 -7.17
C SER A 307 -1.01 3.09 -6.50
N THR A 308 -1.58 2.20 -7.31
CA THR A 308 -2.41 1.09 -6.85
C THR A 308 -1.62 -0.17 -6.62
N THR A 309 -2.05 -0.97 -5.67
CA THR A 309 -1.41 -2.23 -5.31
C THR A 309 -2.47 -3.28 -4.96
N ALA A 310 -2.05 -4.54 -4.91
CA ALA A 310 -2.85 -5.61 -4.31
C ALA A 310 -3.02 -5.37 -2.79
N TYR A 311 -4.22 -5.58 -2.27
CA TYR A 311 -4.53 -5.33 -0.86
C TYR A 311 -4.46 -6.60 -0.01
N VAL A 312 -3.78 -6.52 1.13
CA VAL A 312 -3.58 -7.64 2.07
C VAL A 312 -4.89 -8.05 2.74
N GLU A 313 -5.83 -7.11 2.85
CA GLU A 313 -7.20 -7.27 3.33
C GLU A 313 -7.98 -8.31 2.54
N SER A 314 -7.59 -8.55 1.29
CA SER A 314 -8.13 -9.65 0.47
C SER A 314 -7.95 -11.01 1.14
N ALA A 315 -6.98 -11.16 2.05
CA ALA A 315 -6.82 -12.36 2.86
C ALA A 315 -8.06 -12.67 3.71
N ALA A 316 -8.82 -11.68 4.18
CA ALA A 316 -10.04 -11.89 4.97
C ALA A 316 -11.16 -12.51 4.11
N GLY A 317 -11.36 -12.02 2.88
CA GLY A 317 -12.32 -12.63 1.95
C GLY A 317 -11.89 -14.01 1.50
N VAL A 318 -10.58 -14.22 1.28
CA VAL A 318 -10.03 -15.54 0.99
C VAL A 318 -10.26 -16.52 2.14
N GLN A 319 -10.09 -16.09 3.39
CA GLN A 319 -10.41 -16.89 4.58
C GLN A 319 -11.92 -17.17 4.71
N ALA A 320 -12.78 -16.27 4.22
CA ALA A 320 -14.22 -16.50 4.10
C ALA A 320 -14.60 -17.45 2.95
N GLY A 321 -13.62 -17.96 2.19
CA GLY A 321 -13.81 -18.98 1.16
C GLY A 321 -13.71 -18.46 -0.29
N GLY A 322 -13.32 -17.20 -0.49
CA GLY A 322 -13.07 -16.65 -1.83
C GLY A 322 -11.86 -17.29 -2.51
N ARG A 323 -12.06 -17.81 -3.72
CA ARG A 323 -11.03 -18.51 -4.51
C ARG A 323 -10.89 -17.99 -5.94
N THR A 324 -11.86 -17.23 -6.44
CA THR A 324 -11.89 -16.81 -7.85
C THR A 324 -12.04 -15.30 -8.01
N GLY A 325 -11.89 -14.85 -9.26
CA GLY A 325 -12.14 -13.46 -9.65
C GLY A 325 -13.57 -12.96 -9.43
N LEU A 326 -14.54 -13.84 -9.14
CA LEU A 326 -15.88 -13.42 -8.75
C LEU A 326 -15.87 -12.64 -7.43
N THR A 327 -15.03 -13.05 -6.47
CA THR A 327 -14.78 -12.29 -5.22
C THR A 327 -14.34 -10.86 -5.53
N ALA A 328 -13.36 -10.70 -6.43
CA ALA A 328 -12.87 -9.38 -6.84
C ALA A 328 -13.96 -8.58 -7.59
N LEU A 329 -14.73 -9.20 -8.48
CA LEU A 329 -15.84 -8.54 -9.18
C LEU A 329 -16.85 -7.92 -8.20
N VAL A 330 -17.20 -8.63 -7.12
CA VAL A 330 -18.10 -8.12 -6.08
C VAL A 330 -17.51 -6.89 -5.41
N VAL A 331 -16.21 -6.92 -5.07
CA VAL A 331 -15.52 -5.76 -4.48
C VAL A 331 -15.52 -4.56 -5.45
N ALA A 332 -15.28 -4.78 -6.74
CA ALA A 332 -15.30 -3.71 -7.74
C ALA A 332 -16.67 -3.02 -7.82
N VAL A 333 -17.75 -3.80 -7.84
CA VAL A 333 -19.12 -3.27 -7.82
C VAL A 333 -19.38 -2.46 -6.54
N LEU A 334 -18.93 -2.95 -5.38
CA LEU A 334 -19.11 -2.23 -4.11
C LEU A 334 -18.34 -0.90 -4.08
N PHE A 335 -17.16 -0.80 -4.70
CA PHE A 335 -16.47 0.48 -4.87
C PHE A 335 -17.20 1.45 -5.80
N LEU A 336 -17.87 0.97 -6.85
CA LEU A 336 -18.73 1.82 -7.66
C LEU A 336 -19.94 2.32 -6.88
N VAL A 337 -20.54 1.46 -6.05
CA VAL A 337 -21.64 1.86 -5.15
C VAL A 337 -21.15 2.86 -4.10
N ALA A 338 -19.90 2.75 -3.64
CA ALA A 338 -19.30 3.67 -2.69
C ALA A 338 -19.26 5.14 -3.21
N LEU A 339 -19.26 5.36 -4.53
CA LEU A 339 -19.28 6.71 -5.13
C LEU A 339 -20.45 7.57 -4.66
N PHE A 340 -21.60 6.95 -4.40
CA PHE A 340 -22.80 7.64 -3.94
C PHE A 340 -22.69 8.08 -2.47
N PHE A 341 -21.72 7.57 -1.72
CA PHE A 341 -21.48 7.90 -0.31
C PHE A 341 -20.36 8.93 -0.11
N ALA A 342 -20.01 9.68 -1.16
CA ALA A 342 -18.99 10.74 -1.08
C ALA A 342 -19.19 11.76 0.06
N PRO A 343 -20.42 12.18 0.44
CA PRO A 343 -20.62 13.11 1.55
C PRO A 343 -20.13 12.57 2.90
N LEU A 344 -20.18 11.25 3.10
CA LEU A 344 -19.63 10.63 4.30
C LEU A 344 -18.12 10.80 4.37
N ALA A 345 -17.42 10.74 3.24
CA ALA A 345 -15.96 10.90 3.22
C ALA A 345 -15.51 12.30 3.61
N SER A 346 -16.24 13.34 3.19
CA SER A 346 -15.96 14.72 3.61
C SER A 346 -16.24 14.99 5.09
N ALA A 347 -17.05 14.15 5.74
CA ALA A 347 -17.37 14.30 7.15
C ALA A 347 -16.33 13.64 8.08
N VAL A 348 -15.37 12.88 7.56
CA VAL A 348 -14.37 12.19 8.41
C VAL A 348 -13.17 13.12 8.67
N PRO A 349 -12.91 13.53 9.93
CA PRO A 349 -11.73 14.32 10.24
C PRO A 349 -10.46 13.47 10.20
N SER A 350 -9.30 14.09 9.97
CA SER A 350 -8.01 13.39 9.84
C SER A 350 -7.61 12.57 11.07
N TYR A 351 -7.93 13.03 12.28
CA TYR A 351 -7.67 12.26 13.51
C TYR A 351 -8.59 11.03 13.66
N ALA A 352 -9.68 10.91 12.90
CA ALA A 352 -10.54 9.72 12.89
C ALA A 352 -9.98 8.61 11.99
N THR A 353 -9.14 8.95 11.01
CA THR A 353 -8.46 7.98 10.13
C THR A 353 -7.11 7.53 10.69
N ALA A 354 -6.47 8.32 11.56
CA ALA A 354 -5.21 7.98 12.20
C ALA A 354 -5.22 6.61 12.94
N PRO A 355 -6.26 6.23 13.70
CA PRO A 355 -6.31 4.94 14.38
C PRO A 355 -6.29 3.75 13.44
N ALA A 356 -6.97 3.87 12.29
CA ALA A 356 -6.97 2.86 11.25
C ALA A 356 -5.57 2.68 10.66
N LEU A 357 -4.88 3.81 10.37
CA LEU A 357 -3.52 3.79 9.88
C LEU A 357 -2.54 3.16 10.89
N LEU A 358 -2.70 3.47 12.18
CA LEU A 358 -1.90 2.88 13.25
C LEU A 358 -2.13 1.37 13.38
N TYR A 359 -3.37 0.92 13.27
CA TYR A 359 -3.69 -0.51 13.31
C TYR A 359 -3.13 -1.27 12.09
N VAL A 360 -3.24 -0.70 10.88
CA VAL A 360 -2.61 -1.25 9.67
C VAL A 360 -1.08 -1.31 9.83
N ALA A 361 -0.46 -0.30 10.42
CA ALA A 361 0.97 -0.31 10.76
C ALA A 361 1.33 -1.50 11.67
N CYS A 362 0.52 -1.79 12.71
CA CYS A 362 0.73 -2.95 13.56
C CYS A 362 0.63 -4.29 12.80
N LEU A 363 -0.30 -4.40 11.85
CA LEU A 363 -0.45 -5.60 11.02
C LEU A 363 0.78 -5.83 10.13
N MET A 364 1.32 -4.77 9.51
CA MET A 364 2.53 -4.86 8.67
C MET A 364 3.80 -5.11 9.49
N LEU A 365 3.88 -4.56 10.71
CA LEU A 365 5.03 -4.73 11.58
C LEU A 365 5.19 -6.19 12.05
N ARG A 366 4.11 -6.98 12.06
CA ARG A 366 4.15 -8.42 12.35
C ARG A 366 5.17 -9.17 11.48
N ASP A 367 5.36 -8.74 10.24
CA ASP A 367 6.27 -9.40 9.30
C ASP A 367 7.72 -9.39 9.79
N ILE A 368 8.10 -8.46 10.68
CA ILE A 368 9.44 -8.43 11.29
C ILE A 368 9.79 -9.74 12.01
N GLY A 369 8.78 -10.49 12.46
CA GLY A 369 8.95 -11.80 13.09
C GLY A 369 9.51 -12.87 12.14
N GLU A 370 9.35 -12.69 10.83
CA GLU A 370 9.84 -13.60 9.79
C GLU A 370 11.33 -13.36 9.44
N LEU A 371 11.98 -12.35 10.04
CA LEU A 371 13.42 -12.15 9.84
C LEU A 371 14.21 -13.33 10.42
N PRO A 372 15.28 -13.79 9.74
CA PRO A 372 16.12 -14.88 10.21
C PRO A 372 17.07 -14.39 11.31
N TRP A 373 16.55 -14.22 12.53
CA TRP A 373 17.25 -13.66 13.71
C TRP A 373 18.57 -14.35 14.09
N HIS A 374 18.84 -15.54 13.56
CA HIS A 374 20.08 -16.28 13.77
C HIS A 374 21.22 -15.86 12.84
N ASP A 375 20.94 -15.15 11.74
CA ASP A 375 21.96 -14.65 10.80
C ASP A 375 21.98 -13.11 10.79
N ALA A 376 23.05 -12.54 11.35
CA ALA A 376 23.25 -11.09 11.39
C ALA A 376 23.40 -10.47 9.99
N THR A 377 23.91 -11.21 9.00
CA THR A 377 24.08 -10.73 7.61
C THR A 377 22.75 -10.58 6.88
N GLU A 378 21.66 -11.10 7.45
CA GLU A 378 20.29 -10.95 6.98
C GLU A 378 19.47 -10.02 7.89
N THR A 379 19.58 -10.21 9.21
CA THR A 379 18.79 -9.47 10.19
C THR A 379 19.15 -8.00 10.25
N VAL A 380 20.46 -7.66 10.29
CA VAL A 380 20.89 -6.26 10.42
C VAL A 380 20.43 -5.42 9.22
N PRO A 381 20.58 -5.86 7.96
CA PRO A 381 20.04 -5.12 6.82
C PRO A 381 18.53 -4.94 6.87
N GLY A 382 17.79 -6.00 7.22
CA GLY A 382 16.33 -5.92 7.37
C GLY A 382 15.92 -4.89 8.43
N ILE A 383 16.58 -4.90 9.60
CA ILE A 383 16.31 -3.94 10.68
C ILE A 383 16.69 -2.51 10.29
N LEU A 384 17.81 -2.30 9.61
CA LEU A 384 18.20 -0.98 9.11
C LEU A 384 17.17 -0.44 8.11
N THR A 385 16.63 -1.29 7.24
CA THR A 385 15.49 -0.93 6.38
C THR A 385 14.30 -0.47 7.20
N VAL A 386 13.94 -1.21 8.25
CA VAL A 386 12.78 -0.89 9.10
C VAL A 386 12.96 0.45 9.82
N LEU A 387 14.11 0.66 10.48
CA LEU A 387 14.33 1.83 11.33
C LEU A 387 14.51 3.11 10.52
N ALA A 388 15.22 3.05 9.39
CA ALA A 388 15.54 4.25 8.65
C ALA A 388 14.32 4.91 8.01
N MET A 389 13.26 4.16 7.66
CA MET A 389 12.06 4.75 7.07
C MET A 389 11.37 5.80 7.96
N PRO A 390 10.93 5.49 9.19
CA PRO A 390 10.29 6.47 10.08
C PRO A 390 11.25 7.55 10.55
N PHE A 391 12.49 7.19 10.90
CA PHE A 391 13.44 8.13 11.52
C PHE A 391 14.07 9.11 10.54
N THR A 392 14.11 8.76 9.25
CA THR A 392 14.49 9.71 8.18
C THR A 392 13.29 10.21 7.40
N TYR A 393 12.08 9.82 7.82
CA TYR A 393 10.81 10.13 7.17
C TYR A 393 10.81 9.86 5.64
N SER A 394 11.53 8.81 5.23
CA SER A 394 11.81 8.51 3.83
C SER A 394 11.91 7.00 3.59
N ILE A 395 10.94 6.46 2.86
CA ILE A 395 10.94 5.06 2.41
C ILE A 395 12.15 4.77 1.53
N ALA A 396 12.55 5.74 0.70
CA ALA A 396 13.73 5.64 -0.16
C ALA A 396 15.01 5.34 0.63
N ASN A 397 15.21 6.07 1.73
CA ASN A 397 16.40 5.90 2.57
C ASN A 397 16.40 4.55 3.30
N GLY A 398 15.23 4.06 3.73
CA GLY A 398 15.12 2.72 4.29
C GLY A 398 15.51 1.62 3.31
N ILE A 399 14.99 1.69 2.08
CA ILE A 399 15.37 0.74 1.03
C ILE A 399 16.87 0.84 0.75
N ALA A 400 17.38 2.06 0.58
CA ALA A 400 18.79 2.31 0.28
C ALA A 400 19.73 1.71 1.33
N PHE A 401 19.51 2.02 2.61
CA PHE A 401 20.33 1.48 3.70
C PHE A 401 20.21 -0.04 3.83
N GLY A 402 19.04 -0.61 3.55
CA GLY A 402 18.86 -2.06 3.44
C GLY A 402 19.78 -2.70 2.41
N PHE A 403 19.66 -2.26 1.16
CA PHE A 403 20.46 -2.83 0.06
C PHE A 403 21.95 -2.60 0.25
N ILE A 404 22.36 -1.40 0.68
CA ILE A 404 23.77 -1.06 0.91
C ILE A 404 24.34 -1.93 2.03
N SER A 405 23.67 -2.01 3.18
CA SER A 405 24.16 -2.79 4.32
C SER A 405 24.16 -4.30 4.02
N TYR A 406 23.17 -4.81 3.29
CA TYR A 406 23.14 -6.21 2.86
C TYR A 406 24.32 -6.55 1.95
N ALA A 407 24.54 -5.73 0.91
CA ALA A 407 25.66 -5.90 -0.02
C ALA A 407 27.00 -5.81 0.72
N ALA A 408 27.17 -4.79 1.58
CA ALA A 408 28.40 -4.59 2.36
C ALA A 408 28.68 -5.75 3.32
N LEU A 409 27.69 -6.20 4.10
CA LEU A 409 27.88 -7.30 5.05
C LEU A 409 28.22 -8.60 4.32
N LYS A 410 27.50 -8.94 3.25
CA LYS A 410 27.80 -10.15 2.47
C LYS A 410 29.17 -10.07 1.80
N LEU A 411 29.64 -8.88 1.40
CA LEU A 411 31.01 -8.68 0.92
C LEU A 411 32.03 -8.99 2.01
N LEU A 412 31.88 -8.33 3.16
CA LEU A 412 32.84 -8.35 4.27
C LEU A 412 32.90 -9.72 4.97
N THR A 413 31.81 -10.49 4.96
CA THR A 413 31.78 -11.85 5.52
C THR A 413 32.15 -12.94 4.49
N GLY A 414 32.68 -12.58 3.32
CA GLY A 414 33.10 -13.54 2.29
C GLY A 414 31.96 -14.27 1.57
N ARG A 415 30.71 -13.80 1.72
CA ARG A 415 29.50 -14.38 1.10
C ARG A 415 29.07 -13.64 -0.18
N ALA A 416 29.96 -12.88 -0.81
CA ALA A 416 29.62 -12.03 -1.96
C ALA A 416 28.96 -12.81 -3.12
N ARG A 417 29.35 -14.08 -3.33
CA ARG A 417 28.82 -14.95 -4.39
C ARG A 417 27.38 -15.41 -4.15
N SER A 418 26.86 -15.32 -2.92
CA SER A 418 25.47 -15.68 -2.61
C SER A 418 24.49 -14.54 -2.91
N VAL A 419 24.98 -13.37 -3.29
CA VAL A 419 24.18 -12.18 -3.53
C VAL A 419 23.90 -12.05 -5.03
N ALA A 420 22.62 -11.91 -5.38
CA ALA A 420 22.24 -11.74 -6.77
C ALA A 420 22.82 -10.45 -7.36
N PRO A 421 23.23 -10.43 -8.65
CA PRO A 421 23.78 -9.24 -9.30
C PRO A 421 22.92 -7.98 -9.17
N ALA A 422 21.59 -8.14 -9.19
CA ALA A 422 20.65 -7.02 -9.06
C ALA A 422 20.81 -6.25 -7.74
N VAL A 423 21.11 -6.95 -6.63
CA VAL A 423 21.30 -6.33 -5.31
C VAL A 423 22.53 -5.43 -5.31
N TRP A 424 23.62 -5.86 -5.97
CA TRP A 424 24.84 -5.04 -6.13
C TRP A 424 24.57 -3.78 -6.95
N VAL A 425 23.83 -3.91 -8.06
CA VAL A 425 23.46 -2.78 -8.90
C VAL A 425 22.62 -1.77 -8.12
N ILE A 426 21.60 -2.24 -7.39
CA ILE A 426 20.74 -1.37 -6.57
C ILE A 426 21.55 -0.69 -5.46
N ALA A 427 22.41 -1.43 -4.75
CA ALA A 427 23.27 -0.86 -3.71
C ALA A 427 24.25 0.19 -4.29
N ALA A 428 24.84 -0.06 -5.45
CA ALA A 428 25.73 0.88 -6.12
C ALA A 428 25.00 2.16 -6.57
N ILE A 429 23.79 2.04 -7.12
CA ILE A 429 22.96 3.20 -7.51
C ILE A 429 22.69 4.08 -6.28
N PHE A 430 22.31 3.49 -5.14
CA PHE A 430 22.06 4.25 -3.93
C PHE A 430 23.33 4.85 -3.31
N LEU A 431 24.47 4.14 -3.35
CA LEU A 431 25.76 4.69 -2.92
C LEU A 431 26.17 5.91 -3.77
N LEU A 432 26.04 5.81 -5.10
CA LEU A 432 26.32 6.91 -6.01
C LEU A 432 25.41 8.10 -5.75
N ARG A 433 24.12 7.85 -5.46
CA ARG A 433 23.18 8.90 -5.05
C ARG A 433 23.69 9.65 -3.82
N TYR A 434 24.01 8.95 -2.74
CA TYR A 434 24.51 9.60 -1.52
C TYR A 434 25.86 10.29 -1.70
N GLY A 435 26.72 9.74 -2.56
CA GLY A 435 28.02 10.32 -2.88
C GLY A 435 27.96 11.58 -3.75
N TYR A 436 27.01 11.68 -4.69
CA TYR A 436 26.95 12.76 -5.68
C TYR A 436 25.87 13.81 -5.42
N LEU A 437 24.70 13.41 -4.91
CA LEU A 437 23.52 14.29 -4.79
C LEU A 437 23.30 14.84 -3.36
N GLY A 438 24.08 14.38 -2.37
CA GLY A 438 23.77 14.65 -0.96
C GLY A 438 22.45 13.99 -0.54
N ALA A 439 22.05 14.13 0.73
CA ALA A 439 20.89 13.46 1.30
C ALA A 439 19.50 14.00 0.83
N GLY A 440 19.47 14.82 -0.24
CA GLY A 440 18.27 15.45 -0.80
C GLY A 440 17.38 14.50 -1.61
#